data_AF-A0A5N9GBD6-F1
#
_entry.id   AF-A0A5N9GBD6-F1
#
_cell.length_a   1.000
_cell.length_b   1.000
_cell.length_c   1.000
_cell.angle_alpha   90.00
_cell.angle_beta   90.00
_cell.angle_gamma   90.00
#
_symmetry.space_group_name_H-M   'P 1'
#
loop_
_entity.id
_entity.type
_entity.pdbx_description
1 polymer ?
#
loop_
_entity_poly.entity_id
_entity_poly.type
_entity_poly.pdbx_seq_one_letter_code
_entity_poly.pdbx_strand_id
1 'polypeptide(L)'
;MALTVLPPLALDSWRSTSTGLSQLATEDFNETIRLDPQYTEAYVKRGFAHLNLGEIEAATGDYSEAIRLDPQHADAYAGRALATLPLARIWRPMRMESGRRSWESTRGHAANTRRDHRDSLRASRT
;
A
#
# COMPACT_ATOMS: atom_id res chain seq x y z
N MET A 1 10.82 39.12 4.39
CA MET A 1 10.92 37.80 5.06
C MET A 1 9.54 37.15 5.01
N ALA A 2 9.30 36.26 4.04
CA ALA A 2 8.07 35.50 3.96
C ALA A 2 8.42 34.03 4.20
N LEU A 3 8.05 33.50 5.37
CA LEU A 3 8.01 32.05 5.58
C LEU A 3 6.77 31.54 4.81
N THR A 4 6.99 30.99 3.63
CA THR A 4 5.97 30.25 2.88
C THR A 4 5.81 28.88 3.55
N VAL A 5 4.76 28.74 4.35
CA VAL A 5 4.29 27.44 4.84
C VAL A 5 3.72 26.69 3.63
N LEU A 6 4.41 25.64 3.18
CA LEU A 6 3.96 24.79 2.08
C LEU A 6 2.68 24.02 2.49
N PRO A 7 1.62 24.01 1.67
CA PRO A 7 0.37 23.31 1.98
C PRO A 7 0.55 21.77 1.96
N PRO A 8 -0.23 21.01 2.75
CA PRO A 8 -0.11 19.56 2.92
C PRO A 8 -0.45 18.70 1.69
N LEU A 9 -0.61 19.30 0.51
CA LEU A 9 -0.99 18.61 -0.74
C LEU A 9 0.18 17.90 -1.44
N ALA A 10 1.41 18.04 -0.95
CA ALA A 10 2.57 17.34 -1.51
C ALA A 10 2.75 15.91 -1.01
N LEU A 11 1.99 15.43 0.00
CA LEU A 11 2.21 14.09 0.59
C LEU A 11 1.39 12.98 -0.09
N ASP A 12 0.25 13.30 -0.71
CA ASP A 12 -0.64 12.30 -1.34
C ASP A 12 -0.16 11.83 -2.71
N SER A 13 0.56 12.69 -3.47
CA SER A 13 1.09 12.31 -4.80
C SER A 13 2.10 11.17 -4.71
N TRP A 14 3.01 11.18 -3.73
CA TRP A 14 4.05 10.14 -3.60
C TRP A 14 3.51 8.84 -3.01
N ARG A 15 2.37 8.87 -2.30
CA ARG A 15 1.76 7.70 -1.64
C ARG A 15 1.10 6.74 -2.64
N SER A 16 0.34 7.28 -3.59
CA SER A 16 -0.20 6.49 -4.70
C SER A 16 0.91 5.96 -5.61
N THR A 17 1.94 6.76 -5.87
CA THR A 17 3.06 6.33 -6.70
C THR A 17 3.91 5.26 -6.00
N SER A 18 4.23 5.41 -4.70
CA SER A 18 5.02 4.42 -3.96
C SER A 18 4.34 3.06 -3.89
N THR A 19 3.00 3.06 -3.74
CA THR A 19 2.22 1.82 -3.71
C THR A 19 2.18 1.17 -5.10
N GLY A 20 1.91 1.95 -6.16
CA GLY A 20 1.93 1.46 -7.54
C GLY A 20 3.30 0.96 -8.01
N LEU A 21 4.38 1.64 -7.61
CA LEU A 21 5.75 1.20 -7.89
C LEU A 21 6.09 -0.11 -7.16
N SER A 22 5.57 -0.29 -5.93
CA SER A 22 5.78 -1.54 -5.20
C SER A 22 5.01 -2.70 -5.84
N GLN A 23 3.81 -2.46 -6.37
CA GLN A 23 3.05 -3.46 -7.13
C GLN A 23 3.76 -3.87 -8.43
N LEU A 24 4.20 -2.88 -9.23
CA LEU A 24 4.98 -3.16 -10.44
C LEU A 24 6.27 -3.92 -10.12
N ALA A 25 6.98 -3.53 -9.05
CA ALA A 25 8.16 -4.24 -8.61
C ALA A 25 7.85 -5.71 -8.25
N THR A 26 6.73 -6.00 -7.57
CA THR A 26 6.36 -7.39 -7.28
C THR A 26 6.11 -8.21 -8.56
N GLU A 27 5.51 -7.61 -9.59
CA GLU A 27 5.27 -8.28 -10.88
C GLU A 27 6.57 -8.54 -11.64
N ASP A 28 7.47 -7.56 -11.71
CA ASP A 28 8.77 -7.71 -12.37
C ASP A 28 9.64 -8.77 -11.66
N PHE A 29 9.61 -8.82 -10.32
CA PHE A 29 10.32 -9.85 -9.58
C PHE A 29 9.67 -11.23 -9.70
N ASN A 30 8.34 -11.31 -9.85
CA ASN A 30 7.68 -12.58 -10.19
C ASN A 30 8.20 -13.14 -11.52
N GLU A 31 8.34 -12.27 -12.52
CA GLU A 31 8.88 -12.68 -13.82
C GLU A 31 10.36 -13.07 -13.71
N THR A 32 11.15 -12.34 -12.94
CA THR A 32 12.55 -12.68 -12.65
C THR A 32 12.66 -14.07 -12.03
N ILE A 33 11.82 -14.38 -11.04
CA ILE A 33 11.77 -15.69 -10.37
C ILE A 33 11.27 -16.79 -11.32
N ARG A 34 10.38 -16.47 -12.25
CA ARG A 34 9.93 -17.42 -13.29
C ARG A 34 11.07 -17.79 -14.23
N LEU A 35 11.93 -16.83 -14.57
CA LEU A 35 13.08 -17.01 -15.45
C LEU A 35 14.25 -17.71 -14.73
N ASP A 36 14.54 -17.32 -13.49
CA ASP A 36 15.55 -17.93 -12.63
C ASP A 36 15.02 -18.11 -11.20
N PRO A 37 14.48 -19.30 -10.88
CA PRO A 37 13.99 -19.62 -9.53
C PRO A 37 15.08 -19.69 -8.46
N GLN A 38 16.37 -19.65 -8.82
CA GLN A 38 17.48 -19.69 -7.87
C GLN A 38 18.06 -18.29 -7.60
N TYR A 39 17.51 -17.26 -8.24
CA TYR A 39 17.97 -15.89 -8.09
C TYR A 39 17.54 -15.30 -6.74
N THR A 40 18.37 -15.53 -5.72
CA THR A 40 18.16 -15.12 -4.33
C THR A 40 17.75 -13.65 -4.20
N GLU A 41 18.40 -12.75 -4.95
CA GLU A 41 18.12 -11.31 -4.81
C GLU A 41 16.70 -10.94 -5.23
N ALA A 42 16.10 -11.62 -6.23
CA ALA A 42 14.71 -11.34 -6.60
C ALA A 42 13.73 -11.63 -5.45
N TYR A 43 13.95 -12.70 -4.69
CA TYR A 43 13.15 -12.97 -3.50
C TYR A 43 13.33 -11.89 -2.42
N VAL A 44 14.56 -11.43 -2.18
CA VAL A 44 14.81 -10.34 -1.22
C VAL A 44 14.10 -9.04 -1.65
N LYS A 45 14.21 -8.66 -2.92
CA LYS A 45 13.59 -7.42 -3.41
C LYS A 45 12.07 -7.51 -3.49
N ARG A 46 11.51 -8.67 -3.87
CA ARG A 46 10.06 -8.91 -3.85
C ARG A 46 9.52 -8.88 -2.42
N GLY A 47 10.22 -9.48 -1.47
CA GLY A 47 9.88 -9.41 -0.05
C GLY A 47 9.87 -7.97 0.47
N PHE A 48 10.81 -7.12 0.03
CA PHE A 48 10.82 -5.70 0.37
C PHE A 48 9.63 -4.95 -0.23
N ALA A 49 9.27 -5.23 -1.49
CA ALA A 49 8.10 -4.65 -2.12
C ALA A 49 6.80 -5.05 -1.40
N HIS A 50 6.66 -6.32 -1.01
CA HIS A 50 5.55 -6.79 -0.17
C HIS A 50 5.50 -6.10 1.20
N LEU A 51 6.64 -5.80 1.82
CA LEU A 51 6.67 -5.00 3.06
C LEU A 51 6.12 -3.59 2.85
N ASN A 52 6.48 -2.92 1.75
CA ASN A 52 5.94 -1.59 1.43
C ASN A 52 4.43 -1.61 1.17
N LEU A 53 3.90 -2.73 0.68
CA LEU A 53 2.47 -2.97 0.50
C LEU A 53 1.75 -3.37 1.79
N GLY A 54 2.49 -3.68 2.87
CA GLY A 54 1.96 -4.19 4.13
C GLY A 54 1.57 -5.67 4.09
N GLU A 55 2.04 -6.40 3.08
CA GLU A 55 1.80 -7.83 2.83
C GLU A 55 2.84 -8.67 3.58
N ILE A 56 2.78 -8.61 4.92
CA ILE A 56 3.82 -9.15 5.80
C ILE A 56 4.04 -10.66 5.60
N GLU A 57 2.97 -11.43 5.44
CA GLU A 57 3.07 -12.89 5.26
C GLU A 57 3.82 -13.24 3.97
N ALA A 58 3.48 -12.57 2.86
CA ALA A 58 4.16 -12.73 1.58
C ALA A 58 5.64 -12.34 1.68
N ALA A 59 5.94 -11.20 2.32
CA ALA A 59 7.31 -10.77 2.55
C ALA A 59 8.13 -11.79 3.37
N THR A 60 7.56 -12.33 4.45
CA THR A 60 8.25 -13.34 5.26
C THR A 60 8.50 -14.65 4.51
N GLY A 61 7.58 -15.04 3.62
CA GLY A 61 7.76 -16.19 2.73
C GLY A 61 8.93 -15.98 1.78
N ASP A 62 8.97 -14.83 1.12
CA ASP A 62 10.03 -14.47 0.18
C ASP A 62 11.41 -14.42 0.82
N TYR A 63 11.55 -13.77 1.98
CA TYR A 63 12.83 -13.77 2.68
C TYR A 63 13.23 -15.16 3.18
N SER A 64 12.27 -16.01 3.55
CA SER A 64 12.57 -17.38 3.96
C SER A 64 13.06 -18.22 2.78
N GLU A 65 12.51 -17.99 1.59
CA GLU A 65 12.99 -18.64 0.37
C GLU A 65 14.38 -18.14 -0.03
N ALA A 66 14.64 -16.83 0.07
CA ALA A 66 15.98 -16.29 -0.11
C ALA A 66 17.00 -16.93 0.84
N ILE A 67 16.65 -17.11 2.12
CA ILE A 67 17.50 -17.79 3.11
C ILE A 67 17.70 -19.27 2.78
N ARG A 68 16.68 -19.92 2.20
CA ARG A 68 16.79 -21.32 1.77
C ARG A 68 17.77 -21.47 0.61
N LEU A 69 17.80 -20.51 -0.32
CA LEU A 69 18.68 -20.49 -1.48
C LEU A 69 20.11 -20.09 -1.10
N ASP A 70 20.26 -19.04 -0.30
CA ASP A 70 21.55 -18.55 0.22
C ASP A 70 21.44 -18.33 1.75
N PRO A 71 21.86 -19.32 2.55
CA PRO A 71 21.85 -19.22 4.01
C PRO A 71 22.80 -18.16 4.57
N GLN A 72 23.69 -17.57 3.76
CA GLN A 72 24.63 -16.53 4.17
C GLN A 72 24.15 -15.13 3.77
N HIS A 73 22.97 -15.00 3.16
CA HIS A 73 22.44 -13.73 2.68
C HIS A 73 21.94 -12.83 3.83
N ALA A 74 22.82 -11.95 4.31
CA ALA A 74 22.55 -11.09 5.47
C ALA A 74 21.27 -10.24 5.30
N ASP A 75 21.04 -9.70 4.10
CA ASP A 75 19.87 -8.86 3.81
C ASP A 75 18.55 -9.62 3.91
N ALA A 76 18.55 -10.93 3.63
CA ALA A 76 17.36 -11.76 3.76
C ALA A 76 16.97 -11.97 5.22
N TYR A 77 17.96 -12.13 6.11
CA TYR A 77 17.72 -12.18 7.56
C TYR A 77 17.28 -10.81 8.11
N ALA A 78 17.88 -9.72 7.62
CA ALA A 78 17.49 -8.37 7.99
C ALA A 78 16.04 -8.06 7.57
N GLY A 79 15.68 -8.34 6.31
CA GLY A 79 14.31 -8.25 5.79
C GLY A 79 13.33 -9.14 6.56
N ARG A 80 13.76 -10.38 6.83
CA ARG A 80 13.29 -11.32 7.87
C ARG A 80 12.78 -10.62 9.12
N ALA A 81 13.75 -10.11 9.85
CA ALA A 81 13.56 -9.49 11.15
C ALA A 81 12.62 -8.30 11.02
N LEU A 82 12.87 -7.40 10.06
CA LEU A 82 12.04 -6.23 9.81
C LEU A 82 10.57 -6.60 9.62
N ALA A 83 10.27 -7.60 8.80
CA ALA A 83 8.91 -8.08 8.55
C ALA A 83 8.18 -8.56 9.81
N THR A 84 8.92 -9.21 10.72
CA THR A 84 8.36 -9.77 11.96
C THR A 84 8.31 -8.78 13.12
N LEU A 85 9.01 -7.63 13.02
CA LEU A 85 8.97 -6.62 14.06
C LEU A 85 7.54 -6.07 14.21
N PRO A 86 7.10 -5.75 15.44
CA PRO A 86 5.82 -5.06 15.66
C PRO A 86 5.70 -3.74 14.87
N LEU A 87 6.84 -3.13 14.54
CA LEU A 87 6.94 -1.94 13.69
C LEU A 87 6.51 -2.19 12.24
N ALA A 88 6.68 -3.40 11.69
CA ALA A 88 6.17 -3.73 10.35
C ALA A 88 4.63 -3.71 10.31
N ARG A 89 3.99 -4.05 11.43
CA ARG A 89 2.53 -3.89 11.61
C ARG A 89 2.10 -2.42 11.64
N ILE A 90 3.01 -1.50 11.95
CA ILE A 90 2.80 -0.03 11.87
C ILE A 90 3.05 0.47 10.43
N TRP A 91 3.94 -0.21 9.70
CA TRP A 91 4.20 0.00 8.27
C TRP A 91 3.09 -0.52 7.35
N ARG A 92 2.09 -1.28 7.86
CA ARG A 92 0.76 -1.33 7.22
C ARG A 92 0.48 0.09 6.76
N PRO A 93 0.27 0.36 5.46
CA PRO A 93 0.10 1.72 4.98
C PRO A 93 -0.89 2.36 5.91
N MET A 94 -0.42 3.31 6.73
CA MET A 94 -1.16 3.79 7.89
C MET A 94 -2.54 4.10 7.37
N ARG A 95 -3.52 3.23 7.70
CA ARG A 95 -4.90 3.47 7.36
C ARG A 95 -5.25 4.61 8.30
N MET A 96 -4.94 5.82 7.87
CA MET A 96 -5.34 7.05 8.50
C MET A 96 -6.86 7.07 8.35
N GLU A 97 -7.52 6.37 9.26
CA GLU A 97 -8.94 6.41 9.57
C GLU A 97 -9.38 7.83 9.99
N SER A 98 -8.50 8.84 9.89
CA SER A 98 -8.84 10.26 9.94
C SER A 98 -9.56 10.74 8.68
N GLY A 99 -9.48 10.01 7.56
CA GLY A 99 -10.22 10.37 6.33
C GLY A 99 -11.57 9.67 6.17
N ARG A 100 -11.77 8.49 6.74
CA ARG A 100 -12.91 7.65 6.39
C ARG A 100 -14.23 8.12 7.02
N ARG A 101 -14.21 8.65 8.24
CA ARG A 101 -15.39 9.30 8.87
C ARG A 101 -15.84 10.56 8.13
N SER A 102 -14.89 11.33 7.59
CA SER A 102 -15.20 12.56 6.84
C SER A 102 -15.81 12.25 5.47
N TRP A 103 -15.28 11.24 4.77
CA TRP A 103 -15.75 10.84 3.44
C TRP A 103 -17.07 10.05 3.46
N GLU A 104 -17.40 9.32 4.53
CA GLU A 104 -18.71 8.66 4.67
C GLU A 104 -19.82 9.63 5.08
N SER A 105 -19.51 10.64 5.91
CA SER A 105 -20.46 11.70 6.30
C SER A 105 -20.89 12.57 5.12
N THR A 106 -19.93 12.91 4.25
CA THR A 106 -20.17 13.71 3.03
C THR A 106 -20.87 12.90 1.92
N ARG A 107 -20.58 11.59 1.79
CA ARG A 107 -21.30 10.71 0.85
C ARG A 107 -22.75 10.47 1.27
N GLY A 108 -23.03 10.40 2.57
CA GLY A 108 -24.39 10.32 3.12
C GLY A 108 -25.22 11.57 2.80
N HIS A 109 -24.63 12.77 2.96
CA HIS A 109 -25.30 14.03 2.60
C HIS A 109 -25.52 14.17 1.08
N ALA A 110 -24.54 13.82 0.25
CA ALA A 110 -24.66 13.89 -1.21
C ALA A 110 -25.61 12.84 -1.81
N ALA A 111 -25.82 11.70 -1.14
CA ALA A 111 -26.80 10.70 -1.53
C ALA A 111 -28.23 11.12 -1.15
N ASN A 112 -28.40 11.85 -0.04
CA ASN A 112 -29.71 12.34 0.40
C ASN A 112 -30.25 13.44 -0.54
N THR A 113 -29.39 14.37 -0.98
CA THR A 113 -29.80 15.47 -1.88
C THR A 113 -30.20 14.99 -3.27
N ARG A 114 -29.62 13.89 -3.79
CA ARG A 114 -30.05 13.30 -5.08
C ARG A 114 -31.40 12.58 -4.99
N ARG A 115 -31.79 12.11 -3.80
CA ARG A 115 -33.09 11.47 -3.58
C ARG A 115 -34.20 12.52 -3.48
N ASP A 116 -33.97 13.57 -2.69
CA ASP A 116 -34.90 14.70 -2.56
C ASP A 116 -35.17 15.40 -3.90
N HIS A 117 -34.14 15.56 -4.74
CA HIS A 117 -34.32 16.18 -6.06
C HIS A 117 -35.10 15.31 -7.04
N ARG A 118 -35.06 13.98 -6.87
CA ARG A 118 -35.81 13.04 -7.71
C ARG A 118 -37.28 12.95 -7.28
N ASP A 119 -37.53 13.08 -5.98
CA ASP A 119 -38.87 13.05 -5.41
C ASP A 119 -39.59 14.39 -5.63
N SER A 120 -38.89 15.53 -5.61
CA SER A 120 -39.46 16.84 -5.98
C SER A 120 -39.90 16.91 -7.44
N LEU A 121 -39.15 16.30 -8.37
CA LEU A 121 -39.51 16.25 -9.79
C LEU A 121 -40.69 15.32 -10.10
N ARG A 122 -40.98 14.36 -9.20
CA ARG A 122 -42.14 13.46 -9.31
C ARG A 122 -43.42 14.11 -8.78
N ALA A 123 -43.32 14.99 -7.78
CA ALA A 123 -44.44 15.72 -7.21
C ALA A 123 -44.97 16.85 -8.12
N SER A 124 -44.15 17.38 -9.05
CA SER A 124 -44.56 18.42 -10.01
C SER A 124 -45.22 17.88 -11.30
N ARG A 125 -45.46 16.57 -11.39
CA ARG A 125 -46.01 15.88 -12.57
C ARG A 125 -47.40 15.24 -12.33
N THR A 126 -48.07 15.64 -11.26
CA THR A 126 -49.51 15.38 -10.98
C THR A 126 -50.22 16.71 -10.81
#